data_AF-A0AA88YFN0-F1
#
_entry.id   AF-A0AA88YFN0-F1
#
_cell.length_a   1.000
_cell.length_b   1.000
_cell.length_c   1.000
_cell.angle_alpha   90.00
_cell.angle_beta   90.00
_cell.angle_gamma   90.00
#
_symmetry.space_group_name_H-M   'P 1'
#
loop_
_entity.id
_entity.type
_entity.pdbx_description
1 polymer ?
#
loop_
_entity_poly.entity_id
_entity_poly.type
_entity_poly.pdbx_seq_one_letter_code
_entity_poly.pdbx_strand_id
1 'polypeptide(L)'
;MLFCFLPLLQDELDSAARTWDNHRIRCSRNQVVPSGRPTVLFNFPVLWNKTDKICTVSRERFILCKEEAEFRSTIPCDPDVYQACVHVMQSSNLRPAKNAEEGVTLYLCLRRHILTILST
;
A
#
# COMPACT_ATOMS: atom_id res chain seq x y z
N MET A 1 11.80 -9.80 -3.86
CA MET A 1 10.52 -9.36 -4.47
C MET A 1 9.87 -8.27 -3.62
N LEU A 2 9.45 -8.55 -2.38
CA LEU A 2 8.85 -7.52 -1.50
C LEU A 2 9.70 -6.25 -1.36
N PHE A 3 11.01 -6.39 -1.18
CA PHE A 3 11.96 -5.27 -1.15
C PHE A 3 11.80 -4.26 -2.31
N CYS A 4 11.58 -4.76 -3.54
CA CYS A 4 11.52 -3.93 -4.75
C CYS A 4 10.14 -3.33 -5.01
N PHE A 5 9.07 -3.98 -4.54
CA PHE A 5 7.70 -3.68 -4.95
C PHE A 5 6.80 -3.17 -3.83
N LEU A 6 7.04 -3.56 -2.58
CA LEU A 6 6.17 -3.15 -1.47
C LEU A 6 6.08 -1.62 -1.30
N PRO A 7 7.18 -0.84 -1.45
CA PRO A 7 7.08 0.62 -1.44
C PRO A 7 6.20 1.16 -2.56
N LEU A 8 6.34 0.63 -3.78
CA LEU A 8 5.54 1.05 -4.95
C LEU A 8 4.05 0.76 -4.75
N LEU A 9 3.74 -0.45 -4.28
CA LEU A 9 2.35 -0.85 -4.01
C LEU A 9 1.73 0.03 -2.93
N GLN A 10 2.46 0.33 -1.85
CA GLN A 10 1.94 1.21 -0.81
C GLN A 10 1.68 2.62 -1.34
N ASP A 11 2.63 3.20 -2.08
CA ASP A 11 2.50 4.56 -2.59
C ASP A 11 1.30 4.68 -3.54
N GLU A 12 1.06 3.66 -4.38
CA GLU A 12 -0.11 3.55 -5.25
C GLU A 12 -1.42 3.41 -4.45
N LEU A 13 -1.46 2.52 -3.45
CA LEU A 13 -2.64 2.34 -2.59
C LEU A 13 -2.97 3.62 -1.82
N ASP A 14 -1.97 4.28 -1.26
CA ASP A 14 -2.13 5.55 -0.55
C ASP A 14 -2.60 6.67 -1.50
N SER A 15 -2.11 6.67 -2.74
CA SER A 15 -2.54 7.61 -3.78
C SER A 15 -4.00 7.38 -4.16
N ALA A 16 -4.39 6.12 -4.36
CA ALA A 16 -5.76 5.74 -4.66
C ALA A 16 -6.71 6.13 -3.51
N ALA A 17 -6.34 5.84 -2.26
CA ALA A 17 -7.11 6.22 -1.07
C ALA A 17 -7.28 7.75 -1.00
N ARG A 18 -6.19 8.53 -1.10
CA ARG A 18 -6.26 10.00 -1.11
C ARG A 18 -7.14 10.53 -2.23
N THR A 19 -7.01 9.96 -3.42
CA THR A 19 -7.80 10.37 -4.60
C THR A 19 -9.27 10.09 -4.37
N TRP A 20 -9.60 8.88 -3.92
CA TRP A 20 -10.97 8.48 -3.62
C TRP A 20 -11.60 9.36 -2.55
N ASP A 21 -10.93 9.52 -1.42
CA ASP A 21 -11.41 10.29 -0.27
C ASP A 21 -11.72 11.75 -0.62
N ASN A 22 -10.88 12.37 -1.45
CA ASN A 22 -11.00 13.77 -1.83
C ASN A 22 -11.84 14.00 -3.09
N HIS A 23 -12.12 12.95 -3.86
CA HIS A 23 -12.88 13.06 -5.10
C HIS A 23 -14.29 13.61 -4.82
N ARG A 24 -14.74 14.56 -5.64
CA ARG A 24 -16.11 15.09 -5.55
C ARG A 24 -17.00 14.39 -6.57
N ILE A 25 -17.81 13.46 -6.08
CA ILE A 25 -18.86 12.81 -6.86
C ILE A 25 -19.90 13.86 -7.26
N ARG A 26 -20.11 14.04 -8.56
CA ARG A 26 -21.08 15.00 -9.09
C ARG A 26 -22.51 14.50 -8.87
N CYS A 27 -23.42 15.44 -8.67
CA CYS A 27 -24.84 15.14 -8.67
C CYS A 27 -25.27 14.62 -10.07
N SER A 28 -26.12 13.60 -10.07
CA SER A 28 -26.66 12.99 -11.29
C SER A 28 -28.19 12.99 -11.25
N ARG A 29 -28.85 12.74 -12.40
CA ARG A 29 -30.32 12.59 -12.43
C ARG A 29 -30.81 11.38 -11.61
N ASN A 30 -29.94 10.39 -11.37
CA ASN A 30 -30.25 9.26 -10.51
C ASN A 30 -30.04 9.65 -9.04
N GLN A 31 -31.13 9.92 -8.33
CA GLN A 31 -31.12 10.30 -6.92
C GLN A 31 -30.64 9.18 -5.98
N VAL A 32 -30.52 7.94 -6.47
CA VAL A 32 -29.94 6.82 -5.71
C VAL A 32 -28.42 6.99 -5.59
N VAL A 33 -27.78 7.62 -6.56
CA VAL A 33 -26.33 7.84 -6.56
C VAL A 33 -26.01 9.03 -5.65
N PRO A 34 -25.26 8.83 -4.55
CA PRO A 34 -24.89 9.92 -3.66
C PRO A 34 -23.95 10.89 -4.38
N SER A 35 -24.02 12.17 -4.03
CA SER A 35 -23.12 13.21 -4.52
C SER A 35 -22.37 13.82 -3.35
N GLY A 36 -21.17 14.36 -3.57
CA GLY A 36 -20.31 14.85 -2.49
C GLY A 36 -18.97 14.12 -2.41
N ARG A 37 -18.30 14.23 -1.27
CA ARG A 37 -16.99 13.60 -1.05
C ARG A 37 -17.15 12.26 -0.32
N PRO A 38 -16.54 11.16 -0.80
CA PRO A 38 -16.63 9.85 -0.16
C PRO A 38 -16.34 9.86 1.34
N THR A 39 -15.31 10.56 1.80
CA THR A 39 -14.99 10.64 3.24
C THR A 39 -16.10 11.28 4.06
N VAL A 40 -16.78 12.31 3.53
CA VAL A 40 -17.89 12.96 4.24
C VAL A 40 -19.15 12.09 4.19
N LEU A 41 -19.41 11.45 3.05
CA LEU A 41 -20.51 10.51 2.87
C LEU A 41 -20.40 9.32 3.83
N PHE A 42 -19.18 8.81 4.03
CA PHE A 42 -18.89 7.70 4.94
C PHE A 42 -19.05 8.11 6.41
N ASN A 43 -18.47 9.24 6.83
CA ASN A 43 -18.48 9.65 8.23
C ASN A 43 -19.80 10.31 8.68
N PHE A 44 -20.53 10.94 7.76
CA PHE A 44 -21.74 11.72 8.09
C PHE A 44 -22.89 11.45 7.10
N PRO A 45 -23.38 10.18 7.01
CA PRO A 45 -24.45 9.82 6.07
C PRO A 45 -25.75 10.60 6.30
N VAL A 46 -25.98 11.07 7.52
CA VAL A 46 -27.15 11.88 7.92
C VAL A 46 -27.28 13.18 7.13
N LEU A 47 -26.16 13.76 6.66
CA LEU A 47 -26.17 14.99 5.83
C LEU A 47 -26.82 14.76 4.45
N TRP A 48 -26.97 13.50 4.04
CA TRP A 48 -27.65 13.10 2.80
C TRP A 48 -28.96 12.35 3.05
N ASN A 49 -29.55 12.47 4.24
CA ASN A 49 -30.72 11.70 4.66
C ASN A 49 -30.52 10.19 4.47
N LYS A 50 -29.29 9.70 4.64
CA LYS A 50 -28.96 8.27 4.61
C LYS A 50 -28.74 7.74 6.01
N THR A 51 -29.02 6.46 6.18
CA THR A 51 -28.75 5.73 7.42
C THR A 51 -27.30 5.30 7.46
N ASP A 52 -26.72 5.27 8.64
CA ASP A 52 -25.41 4.67 8.85
C ASP A 52 -25.48 3.16 8.55
N LYS A 53 -24.51 2.70 7.77
CA LYS A 53 -24.34 1.30 7.35
C LYS A 53 -22.97 0.76 7.75
N ILE A 54 -22.24 1.46 8.61
CA ILE A 54 -20.96 0.99 9.16
C ILE A 54 -21.21 -0.32 9.89
N CYS A 55 -20.48 -1.37 9.48
CA CYS A 55 -20.43 -2.63 10.19
C CYS A 55 -19.44 -2.49 11.34
N THR A 56 -19.95 -2.40 12.56
CA THR A 56 -19.11 -2.30 13.75
C THR A 56 -18.42 -3.64 14.03
N VAL A 57 -17.09 -3.61 14.13
CA VAL A 57 -16.29 -4.77 14.53
C VAL A 57 -15.96 -4.63 16.01
N SER A 58 -16.01 -5.74 16.77
CA SER A 58 -15.64 -5.72 18.19
C SER A 58 -14.16 -5.34 18.35
N ARG A 59 -13.82 -4.70 19.47
CA ARG A 59 -12.45 -4.24 19.72
C ARG A 59 -11.47 -5.42 19.74
N GLU A 60 -11.88 -6.55 20.28
CA GLU A 60 -11.07 -7.77 20.36
C GLU A 60 -10.76 -8.31 18.95
N ARG A 61 -11.76 -8.37 18.08
CA ARG A 61 -11.57 -8.79 16.67
C ARG A 61 -10.70 -7.82 15.89
N PHE A 62 -10.85 -6.52 16.16
CA PHE A 62 -10.00 -5.50 15.55
C PHE A 62 -8.54 -5.65 16.00
N ILE A 63 -8.28 -5.84 17.31
CA ILE A 63 -6.93 -6.03 17.84
C ILE A 63 -6.30 -7.30 17.27
N LEU A 64 -7.04 -8.43 17.28
CA LEU A 64 -6.56 -9.68 16.70
C LEU A 64 -6.17 -9.50 15.22
N CYS A 65 -7.05 -8.87 14.42
CA CYS A 65 -6.74 -8.58 13.03
C CYS A 65 -5.52 -7.67 12.88
N LYS A 66 -5.38 -6.68 13.77
CA LYS A 66 -4.26 -5.74 13.73
C LYS A 66 -2.92 -6.40 14.10
N GLU A 67 -2.93 -7.36 15.01
CA GLU A 67 -1.73 -8.12 15.44
C GLU A 67 -1.31 -9.14 14.38
N GLU A 68 -2.28 -9.75 13.68
CA GLU A 68 -2.03 -10.71 12.60
C GLU A 68 -1.75 -10.03 11.25
N ALA A 69 -2.21 -8.79 11.06
CA ALA A 69 -1.95 -8.04 9.84
C ALA A 69 -0.52 -7.47 9.83
N GLU A 70 0.27 -7.84 8.83
CA GLU A 70 1.53 -7.17 8.53
C GLU A 70 1.24 -5.79 7.90
N PHE A 71 1.17 -4.76 8.75
CA PHE A 71 1.25 -3.38 8.27
C PHE A 71 2.67 -3.08 7.79
N ARG A 72 2.80 -2.15 6.83
CA ARG A 72 4.09 -1.73 6.28
C ARG A 72 5.07 -1.38 7.40
N SER A 73 6.04 -2.27 7.61
CA SER A 73 7.25 -2.00 8.36
C SER A 73 8.19 -1.12 7.52
N THR A 74 9.11 -0.42 8.18
CA THR A 74 10.24 0.24 7.48
C THR A 74 11.11 -0.78 6.73
N ILE A 75 11.06 -2.04 7.15
CA ILE A 75 11.72 -3.17 6.50
C ILE A 75 10.65 -3.98 5.75
N PRO A 76 10.63 -3.95 4.40
CA PRO A 76 9.56 -4.55 3.58
C PRO A 76 9.64 -6.08 3.45
N CYS A 77 10.66 -6.71 4.02
CA CYS A 77 10.89 -8.14 3.93
C CYS A 77 11.66 -8.62 5.15
N ASP A 78 12.09 -9.87 5.14
CA ASP A 78 13.04 -10.39 6.12
C ASP A 78 14.24 -9.43 6.34
N PRO A 79 14.66 -9.15 7.59
CA PRO A 79 15.74 -8.22 7.89
C PRO A 79 17.07 -8.57 7.24
N ASP A 80 17.45 -9.85 7.18
CA ASP A 80 18.73 -10.26 6.60
C ASP A 80 18.69 -10.09 5.08
N VAL A 81 17.57 -10.44 4.46
CA VAL A 81 17.33 -10.17 3.03
C VAL A 81 17.38 -8.67 2.73
N TYR A 82 16.78 -7.85 3.59
CA TYR A 82 16.81 -6.40 3.45
C TYR A 82 18.24 -5.86 3.49
N GLN A 83 19.02 -6.25 4.52
CA GLN A 83 20.41 -5.79 4.66
C GLN A 83 21.27 -6.24 3.48
N ALA A 84 21.13 -7.49 3.03
CA ALA A 84 21.82 -7.98 1.85
C ALA A 84 21.47 -7.16 0.60
N CYS A 85 20.20 -6.86 0.38
CA CYS A 85 19.76 -6.03 -0.74
C CYS A 85 20.33 -4.60 -0.64
N VAL A 86 20.26 -3.96 0.52
CA VAL A 86 20.82 -2.61 0.74
C VAL A 86 22.32 -2.59 0.46
N HIS A 87 23.08 -3.57 0.95
CA HIS A 87 24.52 -3.65 0.73
C HIS A 87 24.87 -3.82 -0.76
N VAL A 88 24.15 -4.70 -1.47
CA VAL A 88 24.33 -4.87 -2.92
C VAL A 88 23.98 -3.57 -3.67
N MET A 89 22.91 -2.89 -3.27
CA MET A 89 22.54 -1.61 -3.90
C MET A 89 23.62 -0.55 -3.71
N GLN A 90 24.16 -0.43 -2.49
CA GLN A 90 25.22 0.54 -2.18
C GLN A 90 26.51 0.25 -2.97
N SER A 91 26.96 -1.01 -2.97
CA SER A 91 28.19 -1.41 -3.67
C SER A 91 28.08 -1.31 -5.19
N SER A 92 26.89 -1.54 -5.74
CA SER A 92 26.62 -1.53 -7.20
C SER A 92 26.00 -0.21 -7.69
N ASN A 93 25.90 0.81 -6.84
CA ASN A 93 25.27 2.11 -7.12
C ASN A 93 23.85 1.99 -7.73
N LEU A 94 23.07 1.01 -7.26
CA LEU A 94 21.68 0.81 -7.68
C LEU A 94 20.74 1.72 -6.89
N ARG A 95 19.64 2.13 -7.53
CA ARG A 95 18.63 3.01 -6.92
C ARG A 95 17.33 2.26 -6.65
N PRO A 96 16.53 2.70 -5.67
CA PRO A 96 15.17 2.19 -5.48
C PRO A 96 14.35 2.40 -6.76
N ALA A 97 13.52 1.41 -7.08
CA ALA A 97 12.61 1.47 -8.22
C ALA A 97 11.52 2.52 -8.00
N LYS A 98 11.06 3.14 -9.09
CA LYS A 98 9.97 4.14 -9.08
C LYS A 98 8.70 3.67 -9.76
N ASN A 99 8.77 2.55 -10.48
CA ASN A 99 7.65 1.95 -11.20
C ASN A 99 7.85 0.44 -11.30
N ALA A 100 6.82 -0.27 -11.78
CA ALA A 100 6.83 -1.71 -11.85
C ALA A 100 7.96 -2.27 -12.73
N GLU A 101 8.28 -1.61 -13.84
CA GLU A 101 9.34 -2.02 -14.77
C GLU A 101 10.71 -1.95 -14.10
N GLU A 102 11.03 -0.81 -13.48
CA GLU A 102 12.24 -0.63 -12.68
C GLU A 102 12.29 -1.62 -11.50
N GLY A 103 11.14 -1.95 -10.91
CA GLY A 103 11.03 -2.94 -9.83
C GLY A 103 11.45 -4.33 -10.28
N VAL A 104 11.04 -4.74 -11.48
CA VAL A 104 11.47 -6.02 -12.09
C VAL A 104 12.96 -6.00 -12.37
N THR A 105 13.48 -4.93 -12.98
CA THR A 105 14.91 -4.79 -13.26
C THR A 105 15.74 -4.86 -11.98
N LEU A 106 15.34 -4.12 -10.94
CA LEU A 106 16.02 -4.12 -9.65
C LEU A 106 16.00 -5.51 -9.02
N TYR A 107 14.86 -6.19 -9.03
CA TYR A 107 14.75 -7.55 -8.50
C TYR A 107 15.68 -8.54 -9.21
N LEU A 108 15.72 -8.52 -10.55
CA LEU A 108 16.59 -9.40 -11.33
C LEU A 108 18.07 -9.12 -11.06
N CYS A 109 18.46 -7.84 -10.97
CA CYS A 109 19.83 -7.44 -10.64
C CYS A 109 20.24 -7.89 -9.24
N LEU A 110 19.41 -7.65 -8.22
CA LEU A 110 19.68 -8.03 -6.84
C LEU A 110 19.77 -9.55 -6.70
N ARG A 111 18.80 -10.28 -7.28
CA ARG A 111 18.80 -11.74 -7.26
C ARG A 111 20.09 -12.31 -7.84
N ARG A 112 20.57 -11.76 -8.96
CA ARG A 112 21.81 -12.23 -9.59
C ARG A 112 23.02 -12.04 -8.67
N HIS A 113 23.19 -10.86 -8.08
CA HIS A 113 24.32 -10.59 -7.18
C HIS A 113 24.27 -11.44 -5.90
N ILE A 114 23.10 -11.54 -5.27
CA ILE A 114 22.93 -12.30 -4.03
C ILE A 114 23.23 -13.79 -4.28
N LEU A 115 22.76 -14.36 -5.39
CA LEU A 115 23.07 -15.75 -5.72
C LEU A 115 24.57 -15.97 -5.97
N THR A 116 25.27 -15.02 -6.60
CA THR A 116 26.73 -15.10 -6.76
C THR A 116 27.45 -15.10 -5.42
N ILE A 117 27.01 -14.26 -4.47
CA ILE A 117 27.59 -14.20 -3.12
C ILE A 117 27.37 -15.52 -2.38
N LEU A 118 26.17 -16.10 -2.47
CA LEU A 118 25.82 -17.35 -1.77
C LEU A 118 26.42 -18.61 -2.41
N SER A 119 26.88 -18.55 -3.65
CA SER A 119 27.55 -19.66 -4.34
C SER A 119 29.06 -19.75 -4.09
N THR A 120 29.60 -18.85 -3.26
CA THR A 120 31.04 -18.78 -2.89
C THR A 120 31.21 -19.24 -1.46
#